data_AF-A0A7W1GJM5-F1
#
_entry.id   AF-A0A7W1GJM5-F1
#
_cell.length_a   1.000
_cell.length_b   1.000
_cell.length_c   1.000
_cell.angle_alpha   90.00
_cell.angle_beta   90.00
_cell.angle_gamma   90.00
#
_symmetry.space_group_name_H-M   'P 1'
#
loop_
_entity.id
_entity.type
_entity.pdbx_description
1 polymer ?
#
loop_
_entity_poly.entity_id
_entity_poly.type
_entity_poly.pdbx_seq_one_letter_code
_entity_poly.pdbx_strand_id
1 'polypeptide(L)'
;MIHRIHPNIQLAIFDDLDQLWNPPAGYWDAHLADLAAHTIIAPAEGALGVGGGAPPLESEDGLLLFFHERESDGHYATKVALLDADTGRVRSLLPDPIMRPQLGWECFGDIDNIIFVQGAVAQPDGTIYLTYGAADYCVGGAVVAAREVIDALRAAA
;
A
#
# COMPACT_ATOMS: atom_id res chain seq x y z
N MET A 1 3.40 -7.62 -10.30
CA MET A 1 4.31 -6.69 -9.60
C MET A 1 3.59 -5.37 -9.35
N ILE A 2 3.54 -4.96 -8.07
CA ILE A 2 3.11 -3.61 -7.69
C ILE A 2 4.36 -2.75 -7.59
N HIS A 3 4.43 -1.66 -8.35
CA HIS A 3 5.60 -0.79 -8.41
C HIS A 3 5.19 0.68 -8.47
N ARG A 4 6.14 1.60 -8.36
CA ARG A 4 5.87 3.04 -8.30
C ARG A 4 6.50 3.76 -9.48
N ILE A 5 5.66 4.46 -10.23
CA ILE A 5 6.10 5.55 -11.11
C ILE A 5 5.45 6.81 -10.55
N HIS A 6 6.29 7.67 -9.95
CA HIS A 6 5.81 8.84 -9.21
C HIS A 6 4.84 9.69 -10.04
N PRO A 7 3.69 10.11 -9.46
CA PRO A 7 3.31 10.02 -8.05
C PRO A 7 2.51 8.75 -7.66
N ASN A 8 2.27 7.84 -8.60
CA ASN A 8 1.27 6.77 -8.49
C ASN A 8 1.90 5.40 -8.19
N ILE A 9 1.05 4.48 -7.73
CA ILE A 9 1.34 3.04 -7.69
C ILE A 9 0.71 2.41 -8.94
N GLN A 10 1.49 1.56 -9.60
CA GLN A 10 1.14 0.86 -10.81
C GLN A 10 1.20 -0.66 -10.65
N LEU A 11 0.47 -1.35 -11.53
CA LEU A 11 0.44 -2.80 -11.63
C LEU A 11 1.03 -3.24 -12.98
N ALA A 12 2.07 -4.05 -12.91
CA ALA A 12 2.65 -4.77 -14.05
C ALA A 12 2.39 -6.27 -13.86
N ILE A 13 1.79 -6.93 -14.87
CA ILE A 13 1.45 -8.36 -14.83
C ILE A 13 2.41 -9.14 -15.73
N PHE A 14 2.83 -10.30 -15.24
CA PHE A 14 3.74 -11.23 -15.90
C PHE A 14 3.17 -12.63 -15.77
N ASP A 15 3.41 -13.51 -16.75
CA ASP A 15 2.94 -14.90 -16.70
C ASP A 15 3.79 -15.75 -15.75
N ASP A 16 5.07 -15.38 -15.58
CA ASP A 16 6.02 -16.08 -14.72
C ASP A 16 7.10 -15.11 -14.19
N LEU A 17 7.97 -15.64 -13.33
CA LEU A 17 9.05 -14.88 -12.71
C LEU A 17 10.21 -14.57 -13.67
N ASP A 18 10.38 -15.33 -14.76
CA ASP A 18 11.43 -15.04 -15.75
C ASP A 18 11.11 -13.75 -16.51
N GLN A 19 9.84 -13.55 -16.86
CA GLN A 19 9.38 -12.32 -17.50
C GLN A 19 9.60 -11.05 -16.66
N LEU A 20 9.77 -11.17 -15.33
CA LEU A 20 10.15 -10.03 -14.49
C LEU A 20 11.54 -9.48 -14.86
N TRP A 21 12.46 -10.37 -15.23
CA TRP A 21 13.84 -10.04 -15.63
C TRP A 21 14.00 -9.92 -17.15
N ASN A 22 13.28 -10.77 -17.88
CA ASN A 22 13.34 -10.95 -19.32
C ASN A 22 11.94 -10.78 -19.95
N PRO A 23 11.33 -9.59 -19.86
CA PRO A 23 9.98 -9.40 -20.36
C PRO A 23 9.94 -9.52 -21.90
N PRO A 24 8.77 -9.83 -22.48
CA PRO A 24 8.57 -9.80 -23.93
C PRO A 24 9.02 -8.46 -24.53
N ALA A 25 9.57 -8.50 -25.74
CA ALA A 25 10.02 -7.29 -26.43
C ALA A 25 8.89 -6.26 -26.54
N GLY A 26 9.18 -5.01 -26.16
CA GLY A 26 8.20 -3.91 -26.17
C GLY A 26 7.22 -3.90 -25.00
N TYR A 27 7.29 -4.82 -24.04
CA TYR A 27 6.41 -4.83 -22.86
C TYR A 27 6.46 -3.50 -22.11
N TRP A 28 7.67 -3.03 -21.77
CA TRP A 28 7.84 -1.77 -21.05
C TRP A 28 7.51 -0.55 -21.91
N ASP A 29 7.76 -0.59 -23.22
CA ASP A 29 7.37 0.51 -24.11
C ASP A 29 5.84 0.66 -24.14
N ALA A 30 5.11 -0.46 -24.23
CA ALA A 30 3.65 -0.46 -24.15
C ALA A 30 3.15 0.00 -22.77
N HIS A 31 3.76 -0.50 -21.68
CA HIS A 31 3.42 -0.11 -20.31
C HIS A 31 3.63 1.40 -20.07
N LEU A 32 4.75 1.95 -20.56
CA LEU A 32 5.09 3.36 -20.40
C LEU A 32 4.28 4.28 -21.31
N ALA A 33 3.77 3.77 -22.44
CA ALA A 33 2.91 4.53 -23.35
C ALA A 33 1.53 4.85 -22.74
N ASP A 34 1.03 4.05 -21.79
CA ASP A 34 -0.24 4.27 -21.10
C ASP A 34 -0.17 3.99 -19.59
N LEU A 35 0.59 4.83 -18.88
CA LEU A 35 0.71 4.75 -17.42
C LEU A 35 -0.63 4.83 -16.68
N ALA A 36 -1.64 5.47 -17.27
CA ALA A 36 -2.95 5.64 -16.66
C ALA A 36 -3.69 4.30 -16.61
N ALA A 37 -3.66 3.50 -17.68
CA ALA A 37 -4.27 2.17 -17.70
C ALA A 37 -3.67 1.20 -16.67
N HIS A 38 -2.42 1.43 -16.26
CA HIS A 38 -1.68 0.63 -15.29
C HIS A 38 -1.70 1.20 -13.86
N THR A 39 -2.24 2.39 -13.64
CA THR A 39 -2.32 3.00 -12.31
C THR A 39 -3.40 2.29 -11.48
N ILE A 40 -3.01 1.78 -10.31
CA ILE A 40 -3.96 1.18 -9.36
C ILE A 40 -4.27 2.10 -8.19
N ILE A 41 -3.32 2.94 -7.75
CA ILE A 41 -3.54 3.93 -6.70
C ILE A 41 -2.92 5.25 -7.13
N ALA A 42 -3.73 6.30 -7.08
CA ALA A 42 -3.30 7.69 -7.21
C ALA A 42 -3.39 8.37 -5.83
N PRO A 43 -2.55 9.39 -5.56
CA PRO A 43 -2.66 10.16 -4.32
C PRO A 43 -3.99 10.93 -4.26
N ALA A 44 -4.46 11.18 -3.04
CA ALA A 44 -5.55 12.10 -2.77
C ALA A 44 -5.21 13.52 -3.27
N GLU A 45 -6.24 14.35 -3.46
CA GLU A 45 -6.04 15.74 -3.88
C GLU A 45 -5.12 16.49 -2.91
N GLY A 46 -4.07 17.13 -3.45
CA GLY A 46 -3.09 17.87 -2.67
C GLY A 46 -1.97 17.01 -2.04
N ALA A 47 -2.11 15.69 -2.00
CA ALA A 47 -1.03 14.82 -1.54
C ALA A 47 0.13 14.77 -2.54
N LEU A 48 1.33 14.53 -2.02
CA LEU A 48 2.59 14.58 -2.76
C LEU A 48 2.94 13.25 -3.44
N GLY A 49 2.20 12.18 -3.16
CA GLY A 49 2.31 10.90 -3.85
C GLY A 49 2.10 9.70 -2.93
N VAL A 50 2.02 8.53 -3.54
CA VAL A 50 1.83 7.25 -2.84
C VAL A 50 2.98 6.29 -3.11
N GLY A 51 3.12 5.28 -2.27
CA GLY A 51 4.05 4.17 -2.47
C GLY A 51 3.63 2.91 -1.72
N GLY A 52 4.14 1.76 -2.19
CA GLY A 52 3.81 0.46 -1.62
C GLY A 52 4.27 0.31 -0.16
N GLY A 53 3.61 -0.58 0.56
CA GLY A 53 3.97 -0.97 1.92
C GLY A 53 4.27 -2.48 1.99
N ALA A 54 3.64 -3.16 2.93
CA ALA A 54 3.73 -4.61 3.05
C ALA A 54 3.27 -5.33 1.76
N PRO A 55 3.79 -6.54 1.49
CA PRO A 55 3.19 -7.42 0.50
C PRO A 55 1.68 -7.55 0.73
N PRO A 56 0.84 -7.59 -0.33
CA PRO A 56 -0.60 -7.70 -0.16
C PRO A 56 -0.97 -8.93 0.67
N LEU A 57 -1.82 -8.72 1.68
CA LEU A 57 -2.28 -9.79 2.56
C LEU A 57 -3.54 -10.43 1.97
N GLU A 58 -3.52 -11.74 1.76
CA GLU A 58 -4.69 -12.49 1.29
C GLU A 58 -5.82 -12.48 2.33
N SER A 59 -7.05 -12.37 1.84
CA SER A 59 -8.29 -12.46 2.60
C SER A 59 -9.38 -13.09 1.74
N GLU A 60 -10.50 -13.49 2.36
CA GLU A 60 -11.67 -14.03 1.63
C GLU A 60 -12.29 -13.01 0.64
N ASP A 61 -12.02 -11.72 0.82
CA ASP A 61 -12.56 -10.63 0.00
C ASP A 61 -11.62 -10.18 -1.14
N GLY A 62 -10.40 -10.71 -1.18
CA GLY A 62 -9.35 -10.27 -2.08
C GLY A 62 -8.05 -9.99 -1.34
N LEU A 63 -7.24 -9.07 -1.86
CA LEU A 63 -5.93 -8.74 -1.30
C LEU A 63 -5.96 -7.39 -0.59
N LEU A 64 -5.55 -7.35 0.68
CA LEU A 64 -5.38 -6.10 1.42
C LEU A 64 -4.00 -5.52 1.10
N LEU A 65 -3.97 -4.38 0.41
CA LEU A 65 -2.76 -3.62 0.15
C LEU A 65 -2.63 -2.49 1.18
N PHE A 66 -1.71 -2.64 2.12
CA PHE A 66 -1.26 -1.54 2.98
C PHE A 66 -0.23 -0.71 2.21
N PHE A 67 -0.48 0.58 2.07
CA PHE A 67 0.37 1.49 1.32
C PHE A 67 0.49 2.82 2.08
N HIS A 68 1.47 3.63 1.70
CA HIS A 68 1.66 4.94 2.33
C HIS A 68 1.29 6.06 1.36
N GLU A 69 0.75 7.14 1.91
CA GLU A 69 0.51 8.41 1.24
C GLU A 69 1.37 9.48 1.91
N ARG A 70 2.13 10.22 1.09
CA ARG A 70 2.82 11.43 1.52
C ARG A 70 1.87 12.60 1.38
N GLU A 71 1.43 13.14 2.49
CA GLU A 71 0.44 14.21 2.53
C GLU A 71 1.05 15.57 2.17
N SER A 72 0.19 16.57 2.01
CA SER A 72 0.60 17.93 1.60
C SER A 72 1.56 18.61 2.58
N ASP A 73 1.49 18.26 3.87
CA ASP A 73 2.38 18.74 4.92
C ASP A 73 3.72 17.96 4.98
N GLY A 74 3.87 16.94 4.14
CA GLY A 74 5.07 16.11 4.05
C GLY A 74 5.06 14.88 4.94
N HIS A 75 4.05 14.69 5.79
CA HIS A 75 3.91 13.50 6.64
C HIS A 75 3.55 12.26 5.83
N TYR A 76 3.92 11.10 6.34
CA TYR A 76 3.55 9.81 5.74
C TYR A 76 2.54 9.11 6.62
N ALA A 77 1.40 8.77 6.03
CA ALA A 77 0.32 8.06 6.69
C ALA A 77 0.04 6.72 5.99
N THR A 78 -0.36 5.70 6.74
CA THR A 78 -0.71 4.39 6.18
C THR A 78 -2.19 4.35 5.80
N LYS A 79 -2.46 3.96 4.57
CA LYS A 79 -3.80 3.68 4.04
C LYS A 79 -3.88 2.21 3.64
N VAL A 80 -5.11 1.76 3.38
CA VAL A 80 -5.38 0.38 2.97
C VAL A 80 -6.38 0.38 1.82
N ALA A 81 -6.11 -0.46 0.82
CA ALA A 81 -7.00 -0.74 -0.30
C ALA A 81 -7.33 -2.24 -0.35
N LEU A 82 -8.54 -2.58 -0.79
CA LEU A 82 -8.91 -3.93 -1.16
C LEU A 82 -8.70 -4.08 -2.66
N LEU A 83 -7.84 -5.02 -3.05
CA LEU A 83 -7.62 -5.40 -4.44
C LEU A 83 -8.40 -6.67 -4.75
N ASP A 84 -8.85 -6.77 -6.00
CA ASP A 84 -9.33 -8.01 -6.58
C ASP A 84 -8.18 -9.03 -6.69
N ALA A 85 -8.40 -10.27 -6.27
CA ALA A 85 -7.34 -11.28 -6.20
C ALA A 85 -6.87 -11.76 -7.58
N ASP A 86 -7.77 -11.79 -8.56
CA ASP A 86 -7.47 -12.31 -9.90
C ASP A 86 -6.83 -11.24 -10.79
N THR A 87 -7.28 -9.99 -10.66
CA THR A 87 -6.85 -8.88 -11.53
C THR A 87 -5.87 -7.92 -10.87
N GLY A 88 -5.75 -7.93 -9.54
CA GLY A 88 -4.94 -6.97 -8.78
C GLY A 88 -5.45 -5.53 -8.82
N ARG A 89 -6.64 -5.28 -9.39
CA ARG A 89 -7.24 -3.95 -9.48
C ARG A 89 -7.91 -3.55 -8.16
N VAL A 90 -7.88 -2.27 -7.84
CA VAL A 90 -8.55 -1.74 -6.64
C VAL A 90 -10.06 -1.93 -6.77
N ARG A 91 -10.65 -2.62 -5.79
CA ARG A 91 -12.09 -2.73 -5.58
C ARG A 91 -12.61 -1.61 -4.70
N SER A 92 -11.86 -1.27 -3.65
CA SER A 92 -12.17 -0.15 -2.78
C SER A 92 -10.93 0.33 -2.02
N LEU A 93 -11.00 1.56 -1.51
CA LEU A 93 -9.91 2.24 -0.82
C LEU A 93 -10.52 3.09 0.31
N LEU A 94 -9.88 3.09 1.49
CA LEU A 94 -10.31 4.00 2.55
C LEU A 94 -9.89 5.45 2.24
N PRO A 95 -10.80 6.43 2.38
CA PRO A 95 -10.47 7.84 2.14
C PRO A 95 -9.46 8.36 3.15
N ASP A 96 -9.62 7.96 4.42
CA ASP A 96 -8.77 8.38 5.54
C ASP A 96 -7.69 7.33 5.85
N PRO A 97 -6.51 7.76 6.33
CA PRO A 97 -5.49 6.85 6.83
C PRO A 97 -5.91 6.06 8.05
N ILE A 98 -5.45 4.80 8.12
CA ILE A 98 -5.66 3.92 9.28
C ILE A 98 -4.59 4.10 10.35
N MET A 99 -3.45 4.70 10.01
CA MET A 99 -2.34 4.92 10.93
C MET A 99 -1.59 6.20 10.58
N ARG A 100 -1.19 6.95 11.60
CA ARG A 100 -0.34 8.14 11.57
C ARG A 100 0.68 8.05 12.71
N PRO A 101 1.82 8.74 12.65
CA PRO A 101 2.70 8.91 13.80
C PRO A 101 1.94 9.62 14.92
N GLN A 102 1.97 9.07 16.12
CA GLN A 102 1.32 9.59 17.32
C GLN A 102 2.23 9.52 18.55
N LEU A 103 3.04 8.46 18.66
CA LEU A 103 3.95 8.27 19.77
C LEU A 103 5.23 9.08 19.55
N GLY A 104 5.87 9.54 20.63
CA GLY A 104 7.06 10.37 20.52
C GLY A 104 8.18 9.73 19.68
N TRP A 105 8.36 8.42 19.78
CA TRP A 105 9.36 7.69 18.98
C TRP A 105 8.93 7.46 17.51
N GLU A 106 7.65 7.63 17.19
CA GLU A 106 7.15 7.64 15.81
C GLU A 106 7.29 9.03 15.17
N CYS A 107 7.22 10.09 15.98
CA CYS A 107 7.27 11.47 15.52
C CYS A 107 8.68 12.02 15.36
N PHE A 108 9.67 11.50 16.09
CA PHE A 108 11.03 12.06 16.14
C PHE A 108 12.10 11.02 15.82
N GLY A 109 12.96 11.32 14.84
CA GLY A 109 14.03 10.43 14.38
C GLY A 109 14.93 11.09 13.33
N ASP A 110 15.38 10.29 12.35
CA ASP A 110 16.19 10.82 11.23
C ASP A 110 15.32 11.66 10.28
N ILE A 111 14.05 11.27 10.14
CA ILE A 111 13.01 12.05 9.47
C ILE A 111 11.78 12.06 10.39
N ASP A 112 11.29 13.24 10.73
CA ASP A 112 10.17 13.38 11.64
C ASP A 112 8.84 13.00 10.99
N ASN A 113 7.90 12.51 11.82
CA ASN A 113 6.49 12.26 11.46
C ASN A 113 6.30 11.38 10.20
N ILE A 114 7.03 10.27 10.12
CA ILE A 114 6.85 9.26 9.08
C ILE A 114 6.65 7.87 9.66
N ILE A 115 5.77 7.09 9.03
CA ILE A 115 5.59 5.66 9.30
C ILE A 115 5.38 4.89 8.00
N PHE A 116 5.91 3.67 7.96
CA PHE A 116 5.80 2.79 6.80
C PHE A 116 5.51 1.36 7.23
N VAL A 117 4.27 0.88 7.02
CA VAL A 117 3.96 -0.55 7.18
C VAL A 117 4.72 -1.36 6.14
N GLN A 118 5.48 -2.35 6.58
CA GLN A 118 6.34 -3.22 5.75
C GLN A 118 6.05 -4.71 5.96
N GLY A 119 5.34 -5.08 7.04
CA GLY A 119 4.80 -6.43 7.21
C GLY A 119 3.34 -6.38 7.66
N ALA A 120 2.56 -7.32 7.15
CA ALA A 120 1.19 -7.55 7.55
C ALA A 120 0.96 -9.07 7.60
N VAL A 121 0.60 -9.59 8.77
CA VAL A 121 0.45 -11.04 9.00
C VAL A 121 -0.88 -11.30 9.67
N ALA A 122 -1.73 -12.10 9.02
CA ALA A 122 -2.98 -12.55 9.62
C ALA A 122 -2.69 -13.50 10.79
N GLN A 123 -3.40 -13.31 11.89
CA GLN A 123 -3.27 -14.07 13.13
C GLN A 123 -4.49 -14.99 13.32
N PRO A 124 -4.35 -16.13 14.02
CA PRO A 124 -5.45 -17.06 14.24
C PRO A 124 -6.66 -16.50 15.00
N ASP A 125 -6.47 -15.40 15.73
CA ASP A 125 -7.52 -14.70 16.49
C ASP A 125 -8.34 -13.70 15.65
N GLY A 126 -8.08 -13.64 14.33
CA GLY A 126 -8.77 -12.73 13.42
C GLY A 126 -8.19 -11.32 13.40
N THR A 127 -7.01 -11.09 14.01
CA THR A 127 -6.28 -9.84 13.90
C THR A 127 -5.22 -9.88 12.81
N ILE A 128 -4.73 -8.71 12.41
CA ILE A 128 -3.58 -8.53 11.53
C ILE A 128 -2.49 -7.88 12.37
N TYR A 129 -1.35 -8.55 12.48
CA TYR A 129 -0.14 -8.00 13.07
C TYR A 129 0.63 -7.23 12.00
N LEU A 130 0.81 -5.93 12.22
CA LEU A 130 1.54 -5.02 11.33
C LEU A 130 2.92 -4.74 11.92
N THR A 131 3.97 -4.84 11.09
CA THR A 131 5.29 -4.30 11.41
C THR A 131 5.55 -3.08 10.54
N TYR A 132 6.07 -2.02 11.15
CA TYR A 132 6.30 -0.75 10.46
C TYR A 132 7.59 -0.08 10.89
N GLY A 133 8.25 0.60 9.95
CA GLY A 133 9.30 1.57 10.28
C GLY A 133 8.68 2.88 10.74
N ALA A 134 9.33 3.57 11.68
CA ALA A 134 8.91 4.88 12.18
C ALA A 134 10.10 5.82 12.32
N ALA A 135 9.88 7.07 11.92
CA ALA A 135 10.86 8.16 11.91
C ALA A 135 12.22 7.82 11.26
N ASP A 136 12.24 6.88 10.31
CA ASP A 136 13.45 6.25 9.72
C ASP A 136 14.48 5.77 10.76
N TYR A 137 14.02 5.49 11.99
CA TYR A 137 14.90 5.26 13.14
C TYR A 137 14.53 4.01 13.95
N CYS A 138 13.23 3.71 14.06
CA CYS A 138 12.72 2.60 14.86
C CYS A 138 11.82 1.67 14.04
N VAL A 139 11.58 0.48 14.59
CA VAL A 139 10.58 -0.47 14.09
C VAL A 139 9.54 -0.68 15.18
N GLY A 140 8.27 -0.54 14.80
CA GLY A 140 7.10 -0.73 15.64
C GLY A 140 6.28 -1.96 15.24
N GLY A 141 5.37 -2.32 16.15
CA GLY A 141 4.32 -3.32 15.93
C GLY A 141 2.96 -2.72 16.23
N ALA A 142 1.96 -3.02 15.41
CA ALA A 142 0.56 -2.65 15.63
C ALA A 142 -0.35 -3.85 15.35
N VAL A 143 -1.55 -3.83 15.92
CA VAL A 143 -2.56 -4.88 15.73
C VAL A 143 -3.87 -4.21 15.33
N VAL A 144 -4.54 -4.75 14.32
CA VAL A 144 -5.87 -4.32 13.89
C VAL A 144 -6.76 -5.53 13.67
N ALA A 145 -8.06 -5.43 13.98
CA ALA A 145 -8.99 -6.50 13.65
C ALA A 145 -9.19 -6.56 12.13
N ALA A 146 -8.96 -7.73 11.51
CA ALA A 146 -9.08 -7.90 10.07
C ALA A 146 -10.50 -7.55 9.58
N ARG A 147 -11.51 -7.94 10.37
CA ARG A 147 -12.92 -7.68 10.09
C ARG A 147 -13.23 -6.18 10.03
N GLU A 148 -12.69 -5.37 10.93
CA GLU A 148 -12.95 -3.92 10.94
C GLU A 148 -12.40 -3.25 9.68
N VAL A 149 -11.19 -3.65 9.26
CA VAL A 149 -10.57 -3.15 8.01
C VAL A 149 -11.41 -3.55 6.80
N ILE A 150 -11.80 -4.82 6.70
CA ILE A 150 -12.60 -5.33 5.58
C ILE A 150 -13.99 -4.69 5.53
N ASP A 151 -14.68 -4.59 6.67
CA ASP A 151 -16.02 -4.01 6.71
C ASP A 151 -15.99 -2.51 6.35
N ALA A 152 -14.95 -1.77 6.77
CA ALA A 152 -14.73 -0.39 6.35
C ALA A 152 -14.47 -0.28 4.83
N LEU A 153 -13.65 -1.17 4.26
CA LEU A 153 -13.36 -1.21 2.83
C LEU A 153 -14.60 -1.54 2.00
N ARG A 154 -15.48 -2.45 2.49
CA ARG A 154 -16.75 -2.75 1.83
C ARG A 154 -17.71 -1.55 1.86
N ALA A 155 -17.73 -0.79 2.95
CA ALA A 155 -18.56 0.40 3.07
C ALA A 155 -18.08 1.56 2.18
N ALA A 156 -16.81 1.57 1.77
CA ALA A 156 -16.20 2.55 0.90
C ALA A 156 -16.22 2.19 -0.60
N ALA A 157 -16.81 1.06 -0.97
CA ALA A 157 -16.90 0.56 -2.35
C ALA A 157 -18.02 1.22 -3.18
#